data_AF-A0A2S3ZPX4-F1
#
_entry.id   AF-A0A2S3ZPX4-F1
#
_cell.length_a   1.000
_cell.length_b   1.000
_cell.length_c   1.000
_cell.angle_alpha   90.00
_cell.angle_beta   90.00
_cell.angle_gamma   90.00
#
_symmetry.space_group_name_H-M   'P 1'
#
loop_
_entity.id
_entity.type
_entity.pdbx_description
1 polymer ?
#
loop_
_entity_poly.entity_id
_entity_poly.type
_entity_poly.pdbx_seq_one_letter_code
_entity_poly.pdbx_strand_id
1 'polypeptide(L)'
;MARYAAKSVEQPRKLQQNMAVHSGLQNTFDGRVLIEQAKGVLALRHGVPTDQAFLILRAAAASAHMSLRDMATKCVTHHLSDNEQAMIS
;
A
#
# COMPACT_ATOMS: atom_id res chain seq x y z
N MET A 1 -23.12 32.08 7.83
CA MET A 1 -22.42 31.86 9.11
C MET A 1 -23.02 30.64 9.80
N ALA A 2 -22.17 29.66 10.10
CA ALA A 2 -22.35 28.61 11.12
C ALA A 2 -23.38 27.47 10.89
N ARG A 3 -22.85 26.36 10.32
CA ARG A 3 -22.78 25.00 10.90
C ARG A 3 -24.10 24.35 11.39
N TYR A 4 -24.60 23.43 10.56
CA TYR A 4 -25.43 22.30 11.02
C TYR A 4 -24.53 21.34 11.80
N ALA A 5 -24.73 21.29 13.12
CA ALA A 5 -24.26 20.22 13.97
C ALA A 5 -25.47 19.38 14.41
N ALA A 6 -25.16 18.15 14.80
CA ALA A 6 -26.04 17.16 15.41
C ALA A 6 -26.93 16.37 14.46
N LYS A 7 -26.44 15.19 14.08
CA LYS A 7 -27.23 13.98 14.26
C LYS A 7 -26.40 12.90 14.95
N SER A 8 -26.92 12.46 16.08
CA SER A 8 -26.38 11.48 17.01
C SER A 8 -26.86 10.06 16.64
N VAL A 9 -26.01 9.09 16.99
CA VAL A 9 -26.32 7.72 17.45
C VAL A 9 -26.74 6.65 16.41
N GLU A 10 -25.72 5.87 16.01
CA GLU A 10 -25.52 4.43 16.24
C GLU A 10 -26.65 3.40 15.95
N GLN A 11 -26.34 2.42 15.08
CA GLN A 11 -26.60 0.99 15.34
C GLN A 11 -25.78 0.09 14.36
N PRO A 12 -24.83 -0.74 14.85
CA PRO A 12 -23.93 -1.52 14.00
C PRO A 12 -24.37 -2.98 13.93
N ARG A 13 -25.16 -3.39 12.92
CA ARG A 13 -25.39 -4.83 12.68
C ARG A 13 -25.75 -5.23 11.25
N LYS A 14 -25.18 -4.56 10.25
CA LYS A 14 -25.28 -4.99 8.83
C LYS A 14 -23.94 -5.07 8.09
N LEU A 15 -22.82 -5.05 8.80
CA LEU A 15 -21.48 -5.11 8.19
C LEU A 15 -20.84 -6.51 8.18
N GLN A 16 -21.37 -7.49 8.93
CA GLN A 16 -20.70 -8.80 9.09
C GLN A 16 -21.01 -9.83 8.00
N GLN A 17 -22.10 -9.69 7.24
CA GLN A 17 -22.51 -10.72 6.26
C GLN A 17 -21.89 -10.56 4.86
N ASN A 18 -21.33 -9.39 4.53
CA ASN A 18 -20.60 -9.17 3.27
C ASN A 18 -19.09 -9.50 3.36
N MET A 19 -18.58 -9.87 4.53
CA MET A 19 -17.14 -10.06 4.75
C MET A 19 -16.64 -11.48 4.40
N ALA A 20 -17.53 -12.44 4.11
CA ALA A 20 -17.15 -13.85 3.98
C ALA A 20 -17.08 -14.38 2.53
N VAL A 21 -17.63 -13.70 1.52
CA VAL A 21 -17.67 -14.23 0.13
C VAL A 21 -16.79 -13.44 -0.86
N HIS A 22 -16.28 -12.25 -0.50
CA HIS A 22 -15.41 -11.44 -1.37
C HIS A 22 -13.90 -11.55 -1.11
N SER A 23 -13.49 -12.25 -0.04
CA SER A 23 -12.09 -12.28 0.44
C SER A 23 -11.10 -13.08 -0.44
N GLY A 24 -11.57 -13.81 -1.46
CA GLY A 24 -10.71 -14.67 -2.28
C GLY A 24 -10.11 -14.00 -3.53
N LEU A 25 -10.81 -13.05 -4.16
CA LEU A 25 -10.40 -12.46 -5.45
C LEU A 25 -9.81 -11.05 -5.32
N GLN A 26 -10.21 -10.28 -4.30
CA GLN A 26 -9.63 -8.95 -4.03
C GLN A 26 -8.15 -9.05 -3.61
N ASN A 27 -7.82 -10.06 -2.80
CA ASN A 27 -6.50 -10.19 -2.19
C ASN A 27 -5.34 -10.40 -3.17
N THR A 28 -5.61 -10.97 -4.35
CA THR A 28 -4.60 -11.28 -5.37
C THR A 28 -4.28 -10.07 -6.25
N PHE A 29 -5.26 -9.20 -6.50
CA PHE A 29 -5.07 -7.96 -7.28
C PHE A 29 -4.34 -6.88 -6.48
N ASP A 30 -4.65 -6.74 -5.19
CA ASP A 30 -4.00 -5.77 -4.31
C ASP A 30 -2.48 -6.01 -4.20
N GLY A 31 -2.08 -7.29 -4.19
CA GLY A 31 -0.66 -7.66 -4.13
C GLY A 31 0.12 -7.27 -5.39
N ARG A 32 -0.48 -7.41 -6.58
CA ARG A 32 0.19 -7.06 -7.85
C ARG A 32 0.37 -5.55 -7.97
N VAL A 33 -0.65 -4.76 -7.63
CA VAL A 33 -0.57 -3.30 -7.71
C VAL A 33 0.53 -2.76 -6.80
N LEU A 34 0.62 -3.24 -5.55
CA LEU A 34 1.66 -2.82 -4.61
C LEU A 34 3.07 -3.16 -5.11
N ILE A 35 3.26 -4.35 -5.69
CA ILE A 35 4.56 -4.77 -6.24
C ILE A 35 4.97 -3.88 -7.42
N GLU A 36 4.06 -3.58 -8.35
CA GLU A 36 4.36 -2.69 -9.47
C GLU A 36 4.64 -1.24 -9.03
N GLN A 37 3.92 -0.74 -8.03
CA GLN A 37 4.21 0.57 -7.43
C GLN A 37 5.60 0.60 -6.77
N ALA A 38 5.94 -0.41 -5.97
CA ALA A 38 7.25 -0.52 -5.35
C ALA A 38 8.37 -0.61 -6.38
N LYS A 39 8.16 -1.35 -7.49
CA LYS A 39 9.09 -1.38 -8.62
C LYS A 39 9.28 0.01 -9.24
N GLY A 40 8.21 0.78 -9.44
CA GLY A 40 8.27 2.15 -9.94
C GLY A 40 9.07 3.08 -9.01
N VAL A 41 8.82 3.01 -7.70
CA VAL A 41 9.57 3.77 -6.67
C VAL A 41 11.06 3.44 -6.73
N LEU A 42 11.41 2.14 -6.75
CA LEU A 42 12.81 1.70 -6.78
C LEU A 42 13.50 2.02 -8.11
N ALA A 43 12.79 1.89 -9.24
CA ALA A 43 13.30 2.27 -10.55
C ALA A 43 13.66 3.76 -10.60
N LEU A 44 12.77 4.63 -10.12
CA LEU A 44 13.01 6.07 -10.04
C LEU A 44 14.18 6.38 -9.09
N ARG A 45 14.19 5.79 -7.89
CA ARG A 45 15.20 6.06 -6.86
C ARG A 45 16.60 5.62 -7.27
N HIS A 46 16.71 4.49 -7.95
CA HIS A 46 18.01 3.89 -8.32
C HIS A 46 18.40 4.17 -9.76
N GLY A 47 17.54 4.79 -10.57
CA GLY A 47 17.80 5.06 -12.00
C GLY A 47 17.96 3.79 -12.83
N VAL A 48 17.19 2.74 -12.51
CA VAL A 48 17.31 1.40 -13.13
C VAL A 48 16.01 0.97 -13.83
N PRO A 49 16.09 0.05 -14.80
CA PRO A 49 14.89 -0.55 -15.39
C PRO A 49 14.03 -1.27 -14.35
N THR A 50 12.73 -1.31 -14.61
CA THR A 50 11.73 -1.90 -13.71
C THR A 50 12.00 -3.38 -13.39
N ASP A 51 12.59 -4.13 -14.31
CA ASP A 51 12.98 -5.54 -14.10
C ASP A 51 14.13 -5.66 -13.08
N GLN A 52 15.10 -4.74 -13.13
CA GLN A 52 16.18 -4.67 -12.15
C GLN A 52 15.68 -4.18 -10.79
N ALA A 53 14.73 -3.23 -10.77
CA ALA A 53 14.06 -2.80 -9.56
C ALA A 53 13.31 -3.96 -8.86
N PHE A 54 12.73 -4.88 -9.63
CA PHE A 54 12.10 -6.08 -9.08
C PHE A 54 13.12 -7.01 -8.40
N LEU A 55 14.31 -7.18 -8.97
CA LEU A 55 15.38 -7.96 -8.34
C LEU A 55 15.83 -7.34 -7.03
N ILE A 56 15.94 -6.01 -6.98
CA ILE A 56 16.26 -5.26 -5.75
C ILE A 56 15.17 -5.50 -4.69
N LEU A 57 13.89 -5.37 -5.07
CA LEU A 57 12.77 -5.61 -4.17
C LEU A 57 12.78 -7.04 -3.60
N ARG A 58 13.06 -8.04 -4.45
CA ARG A 58 13.15 -9.45 -4.04
C ARG A 58 14.32 -9.70 -3.10
N ALA A 59 15.48 -9.13 -3.39
CA ALA A 59 16.65 -9.25 -2.53
C ALA A 59 16.40 -8.63 -1.15
N ALA A 60 15.76 -7.45 -1.10
CA ALA A 60 15.38 -6.79 0.15
C ALA A 60 14.36 -7.62 0.95
N ALA A 61 13.35 -8.19 0.29
CA ALA A 61 12.37 -9.06 0.95
C ALA A 61 13.04 -10.30 1.55
N ALA A 62 13.95 -10.93 0.79
CA ALA A 62 14.69 -12.10 1.24
C ALA A 62 15.62 -11.80 2.43
N SER A 63 16.38 -10.70 2.38
CA SER A 63 17.29 -10.31 3.46
C SER A 63 16.54 -9.88 4.73
N ALA A 64 15.33 -9.34 4.60
CA ALA A 64 14.46 -8.99 5.71
C ALA A 64 13.59 -10.16 6.21
N HIS A 65 13.66 -11.35 5.60
CA HIS A 65 12.79 -12.49 5.88
C HIS A 65 11.29 -12.15 5.81
N MET A 66 10.89 -11.35 4.83
CA MET A 66 9.51 -10.89 4.64
C MET A 66 8.93 -11.38 3.32
N SER A 67 7.60 -11.39 3.23
CA SER A 67 6.94 -11.61 1.94
C SER A 67 7.23 -10.44 0.99
N LEU A 68 7.23 -10.72 -0.31
CA LEU A 68 7.44 -9.68 -1.33
C LEU A 68 6.36 -8.59 -1.27
N ARG A 69 5.13 -8.98 -0.91
CA ARG A 69 4.00 -8.06 -0.72
C ARG A 69 4.27 -7.11 0.45
N ASP A 70 4.69 -7.63 1.60
CA ASP A 70 4.92 -6.79 2.78
C ASP A 70 6.10 -5.85 2.57
N MET A 71 7.15 -6.32 1.88
CA MET A 71 8.27 -5.47 1.48
C MET A 71 7.82 -4.36 0.50
N ALA A 72 6.97 -4.69 -0.48
CA ALA A 72 6.41 -3.71 -1.41
C ALA A 72 5.57 -2.65 -0.68
N THR A 73 4.72 -3.07 0.28
CA THR A 73 3.96 -2.14 1.12
C THR A 73 4.89 -1.20 1.88
N LYS A 74 5.91 -1.73 2.57
CA LYS A 74 6.90 -0.90 3.29
C LYS A 74 7.58 0.11 2.36
N CYS A 75 8.00 -0.32 1.17
CA CYS A 75 8.65 0.55 0.20
C CYS A 75 7.76 1.71 -0.23
N VAL A 76 6.49 1.44 -0.57
CA VAL A 76 5.54 2.48 -0.99
C VAL A 76 5.19 3.42 0.16
N THR A 77 4.95 2.90 1.36
CA THR A 77 4.65 3.74 2.54
C THR A 77 5.80 4.68 2.89
N HIS A 78 7.04 4.19 2.90
CA HIS A 78 8.20 5.05 3.16
C HIS A 78 8.36 6.13 2.10
N HIS A 79 8.18 5.79 0.81
CA HIS A 79 8.26 6.77 -0.26
C HIS A 79 7.19 7.87 -0.14
N LEU A 80 5.96 7.52 0.25
CA LEU A 80 4.91 8.51 0.50
C LEU A 80 5.31 9.47 1.63
N SER A 81 5.83 8.94 2.74
CA SER A 81 6.29 9.78 3.86
C SER A 81 7.46 10.70 3.49
N ASP A 82 8.43 10.21 2.71
CA ASP A 82 9.55 11.03 2.22
C ASP A 82 9.03 12.16 1.31
N ASN A 83 8.06 11.85 0.45
CA ASN A 83 7.46 12.83 -0.45
C ASN A 83 6.60 13.88 0.30
N GLU A 84 5.84 13.47 1.32
CA GLU A 84 5.09 14.40 2.18
C GLU A 84 6.01 15.39 2.90
N GLN A 85 7.16 14.92 3.40
CA GLN A 85 8.17 15.79 4.01
C GLN A 85 8.78 16.77 3.01
N ALA A 86 9.04 16.31 1.77
CA ALA A 86 9.54 17.15 0.69
C ALA A 86 8.53 18.21 0.23
N MET A 87 7.23 17.98 0.38
CA MET A 87 6.19 18.97 0.03
C MET A 87 6.02 20.07 1.07
N ILE A 88 6.46 19.85 2.32
CA ILE A 88 6.30 20.79 3.44
C ILE A 88 7.56 21.66 3.64
N SER A 89 8.70 21.27 3.04
CA SER A 89 9.96 22.01 3.07
C SER A 89 10.08 23.01 1.92
#